data_AF-A0A6N3CL46-F1
#
_entry.id   AF-A0A6N3CL46-F1
#
_cell.length_a   1.000
_cell.length_b   1.000
_cell.length_c   1.000
_cell.angle_alpha   90.00
_cell.angle_beta   90.00
_cell.angle_gamma   90.00
#
_symmetry.space_group_name_H-M   'P 1'
#
loop_
_entity.id
_entity.type
_entity.pdbx_description
1 polymer ?
#
loop_
_entity_poly.entity_id
_entity_poly.type
_entity_poly.pdbx_seq_one_letter_code
_entity_poly.pdbx_strand_id
1 'polypeptide(L)'
;MREIIIITVSIVFVIIMYPIVFPDRSVILYVRDLSEKNAGQKYRYQILFKLRSCKDVELILYSDQLYKCMSAVFFARYIEKHREYYRFRYQDKVYTIPKEEVETIEFTGSWNIGWW
;
A
#
# COMPACT_ATOMS: atom_id res chain seq x y z
N MET A 1 28.04 -15.38 32.59
CA MET A 1 27.47 -15.75 31.26
C MET A 1 26.16 -16.55 31.36
N ARG A 2 25.21 -16.18 32.26
CA ARG A 2 23.93 -16.90 32.42
C ARG A 2 22.68 -16.02 32.28
N GLU A 3 22.85 -14.69 32.22
CA GLU A 3 21.73 -13.74 32.09
C GLU A 3 21.45 -13.37 30.63
N ILE A 4 22.46 -13.36 29.76
CA ILE A 4 22.31 -13.02 28.33
C ILE A 4 21.40 -14.05 27.62
N ILE A 5 21.51 -15.33 27.97
CA ILE A 5 20.74 -16.41 27.33
C ILE A 5 19.23 -16.24 27.58
N ILE A 6 18.83 -15.82 28.78
CA ILE A 6 17.41 -15.67 29.14
C ILE A 6 16.77 -14.49 28.39
N ILE A 7 17.50 -13.39 28.24
CA ILE A 7 17.04 -12.20 27.50
C ILE A 7 16.91 -12.52 26.01
N THR A 8 17.91 -13.18 25.41
CA THR A 8 17.88 -13.56 23.99
C THR A 8 16.73 -14.53 23.67
N VAL A 9 16.52 -15.55 24.51
CA VAL A 9 15.44 -16.53 24.29
C VAL A 9 14.05 -15.90 24.47
N SER A 10 13.89 -14.98 25.42
CA SER A 10 12.61 -14.28 25.63
C SER A 10 12.23 -13.38 24.46
N ILE A 11 13.20 -12.65 23.88
CA ILE A 11 12.94 -11.78 22.72
C ILE A 11 12.50 -12.60 21.50
N VAL A 12 13.18 -13.72 21.22
CA VAL A 12 12.85 -14.60 20.10
C VAL A 12 11.46 -15.22 20.26
N PHE A 13 11.10 -15.60 21.49
CA PHE A 13 9.78 -16.17 21.78
C PHE A 13 8.65 -15.16 21.52
N VAL A 14 8.83 -13.89 21.91
CA VAL A 14 7.84 -12.82 21.64
C VAL A 14 7.70 -12.55 20.14
N ILE A 15 8.78 -12.59 19.35
CA ILE A 15 8.73 -12.35 17.90
C ILE A 15 7.97 -13.47 17.16
N ILE A 16 8.12 -14.73 17.58
CA ILE A 16 7.47 -15.87 16.92
C ILE A 16 6.02 -16.06 17.38
N MET A 17 5.72 -15.90 18.66
CA MET A 17 4.37 -16.16 19.19
C MET A 17 3.36 -15.05 18.89
N TYR A 18 3.77 -13.78 18.89
CA TYR A 18 2.87 -12.64 18.74
C TYR A 18 2.08 -12.63 17.41
N PRO A 19 2.67 -12.96 16.23
CA PRO A 19 1.91 -13.04 14.98
C PRO A 19 0.97 -14.26 14.89
N ILE A 20 1.14 -15.28 15.73
CA ILE A 20 0.29 -16.50 15.73
C ILE A 20 -0.96 -16.28 16.58
N VAL A 21 -0.83 -15.62 17.73
CA VAL A 21 -1.97 -15.39 18.66
C VAL A 21 -2.79 -14.17 18.27
N PHE A 22 -2.17 -13.17 17.66
CA PHE A 22 -2.85 -11.99 17.14
C PHE A 22 -2.45 -11.76 15.68
N PRO A 23 -3.01 -12.52 14.72
CA PRO A 23 -2.71 -12.34 13.29
C PRO A 23 -3.05 -10.93 12.77
N ASP A 24 -3.92 -10.19 13.48
CA ASP A 24 -4.32 -8.82 13.16
C ASP A 24 -3.39 -7.74 13.78
N ARG A 25 -2.47 -8.12 14.68
CA ARG A 25 -1.51 -7.20 15.30
C ARG A 25 -0.09 -7.69 15.10
N SER A 26 0.31 -7.85 13.85
CA SER A 26 1.71 -8.06 13.47
C SER A 26 2.56 -6.91 13.97
N VAL A 27 3.29 -7.16 15.06
CA VAL A 27 4.64 -6.73 15.42
C VAL A 27 5.19 -5.56 14.59
N ILE A 28 5.65 -4.53 15.28
CA ILE A 28 6.30 -3.28 14.84
C ILE A 28 7.54 -3.55 13.95
N LEU A 29 7.29 -4.04 12.74
CA LEU A 29 8.16 -4.08 11.57
C LEU A 29 7.34 -3.34 10.52
N TYR A 30 7.28 -2.02 10.69
CA TYR A 30 6.80 -1.10 9.67
C TYR A 30 7.71 -1.22 8.44
N VAL A 31 7.49 -2.26 7.62
CA VAL A 31 7.50 -2.05 6.18
C VAL A 31 6.38 -1.03 5.99
N ARG A 32 6.73 0.25 5.96
CA ARG A 32 5.75 1.28 5.60
C ARG A 32 5.44 1.06 4.12
N ASP A 33 4.49 0.17 3.91
CA ASP A 33 3.90 -0.16 2.62
C ASP A 33 3.21 1.08 2.03
N LEU A 34 2.79 0.94 0.77
CA LEU A 34 1.98 1.93 0.09
C LEU A 34 0.76 2.31 0.96
N SER A 35 0.45 3.61 1.01
CA SER A 35 -0.54 4.20 1.91
C SER A 35 -1.33 5.27 1.17
N GLU A 36 -2.59 5.45 1.54
CA GLU A 36 -3.46 6.48 0.97
C GLU A 36 -3.34 7.82 1.69
N LYS A 37 -2.65 7.83 2.84
CA LYS A 37 -2.40 9.00 3.70
C LYS A 37 -0.90 9.23 3.87
N ASN A 38 -0.51 10.50 3.95
CA ASN A 38 0.85 10.89 4.32
C ASN A 38 1.06 10.76 5.83
N ALA A 39 1.54 9.60 6.27
CA ALA A 39 1.98 9.29 7.62
C ALA A 39 3.51 9.47 7.77
N GLY A 40 4.09 10.44 7.05
CA GLY A 40 5.53 10.73 7.05
C GLY A 40 6.33 9.85 6.09
N GLN A 41 5.70 9.30 5.06
CA GLN A 41 6.37 8.51 4.03
C GLN A 41 7.20 9.40 3.08
N LYS A 42 8.23 8.80 2.47
CA LYS A 42 9.24 9.53 1.66
C LYS A 42 8.86 9.77 0.21
N TYR A 43 7.95 8.98 -0.34
CA TYR A 43 7.58 9.04 -1.74
C TYR A 43 6.09 9.26 -1.91
N ARG A 44 5.71 10.14 -2.84
CA ARG A 44 4.35 10.35 -3.31
C ARG A 44 4.23 9.82 -4.73
N TYR A 45 3.16 9.09 -4.99
CA TYR A 45 2.82 8.48 -6.26
C TYR A 45 1.45 8.99 -6.68
N GLN A 46 1.31 9.35 -7.95
CA GLN A 46 0.04 9.81 -8.51
C GLN A 46 -0.35 8.87 -9.67
N ILE A 47 -1.60 8.42 -9.63
CA ILE A 47 -2.21 7.55 -10.63
C ILE A 47 -3.48 8.23 -11.11
N LEU A 48 -3.58 8.43 -12.41
CA LEU A 48 -4.73 9.04 -13.06
C LEU A 48 -5.50 7.98 -13.84
N PHE A 49 -6.80 7.91 -13.59
CA PHE A 49 -7.74 7.12 -14.36
C PHE A 49 -8.51 8.05 -15.27
N LYS A 50 -8.23 7.97 -16.57
CA LYS A 50 -9.02 8.67 -17.59
C LYS A 50 -10.28 7.89 -17.87
N LEU A 51 -11.42 8.52 -17.65
CA LEU A 51 -12.73 7.89 -17.83
C LEU A 51 -13.45 8.52 -19.03
N ARG A 52 -14.07 7.70 -19.86
CA ARG A 52 -14.75 8.16 -21.09
C ARG A 52 -15.95 9.08 -20.84
N SER A 53 -16.68 8.83 -19.75
CA SER A 53 -17.98 9.46 -19.50
C SER A 53 -18.01 10.29 -18.21
N CYS A 54 -16.95 10.29 -17.41
CA CYS A 54 -16.94 10.89 -16.08
C CYS A 54 -15.72 11.79 -15.88
N LYS A 55 -15.65 12.43 -14.71
CA LYS A 55 -14.42 13.10 -14.28
C LYS A 55 -13.33 12.06 -14.06
N ASP A 56 -12.12 12.40 -14.51
CA ASP A 56 -10.93 11.59 -14.23
C ASP A 56 -10.77 11.38 -12.73
N VAL A 57 -10.39 10.16 -12.36
CA VAL A 57 -10.15 9.79 -10.96
C VAL A 57 -8.66 9.85 -10.70
N GLU A 58 -8.26 10.75 -9.81
CA GLU A 58 -6.88 10.88 -9.36
C GLU A 58 -6.70 10.16 -8.02
N LEU A 59 -5.68 9.31 -7.95
CA LEU A 59 -5.29 8.58 -6.76
C LEU A 59 -3.88 9.00 -6.34
N ILE A 60 -3.76 9.43 -5.09
CA ILE A 60 -2.48 9.79 -4.49
C ILE A 60 -2.12 8.74 -3.45
N LEU A 61 -0.95 8.14 -3.62
CA LEU A 61 -0.41 7.11 -2.75
C LEU A 61 0.95 7.54 -2.20
N TYR A 62 1.29 7.06 -1.02
CA TYR A 62 2.47 7.42 -0.25
C TYR A 62 3.23 6.16 0.14
N SER A 63 4.56 6.16 0.07
CA SER A 63 5.39 4.99 0.40
C SER A 63 6.77 5.41 0.89
N ASP A 64 7.40 4.63 1.77
CA ASP A 64 8.78 4.88 2.21
C ASP A 64 9.82 4.28 1.28
N GLN A 65 9.37 3.43 0.35
CA GLN A 65 10.21 2.78 -0.65
C GLN A 65 9.93 3.35 -2.04
N LEU A 66 11.00 3.46 -2.83
CA LEU A 66 10.92 3.78 -4.24
C LEU A 66 10.59 2.51 -5.03
N TYR A 67 9.35 2.38 -5.48
CA TYR A 67 8.96 1.32 -6.40
C TYR A 67 9.36 1.68 -7.84
N LYS A 68 10.23 0.85 -8.44
CA LYS A 68 10.62 0.97 -9.85
C LYS A 68 9.44 0.80 -10.82
N CYS A 69 8.44 0.00 -10.44
CA CYS A 69 7.25 -0.29 -11.24
C CYS A 69 5.97 -0.12 -10.41
N MET A 70 5.66 1.11 -9.98
CA MET A 70 4.49 1.36 -9.13
C MET A 70 3.17 0.91 -9.76
N SER A 71 3.02 1.03 -11.07
CA SER A 71 1.82 0.56 -11.79
C SER A 71 1.56 -0.92 -11.51
N ALA A 72 2.56 -1.78 -11.68
CA ALA A 72 2.44 -3.21 -11.43
C ALA A 72 2.10 -3.54 -9.97
N VAL A 73 2.71 -2.81 -9.03
CA VAL A 73 2.44 -2.97 -7.58
C VAL A 73 1.00 -2.60 -7.26
N PHE A 74 0.53 -1.48 -7.79
CA PHE A 74 -0.84 -1.02 -7.61
C PHE A 74 -1.86 -2.00 -8.20
N PHE A 75 -1.65 -2.47 -9.44
CA PHE A 75 -2.54 -3.47 -10.05
C PHE A 75 -2.56 -4.81 -9.29
N ALA A 76 -1.44 -5.23 -8.71
CA ALA A 76 -1.35 -6.50 -8.01
C ALA A 76 -1.93 -6.45 -6.58
N ARG A 77 -1.84 -5.30 -5.90
CA ARG A 77 -2.17 -5.18 -4.47
C ARG A 77 -3.44 -4.38 -4.17
N TYR A 78 -3.79 -3.41 -5.00
CA TYR A 78 -4.86 -2.45 -4.72
C TYR A 78 -6.08 -2.62 -5.61
N ILE A 79 -5.91 -3.22 -6.79
CA ILE A 79 -7.01 -3.47 -7.73
C ILE A 79 -7.45 -4.93 -7.66
N GLU A 80 -8.72 -5.14 -7.30
CA GLU A 80 -9.46 -6.36 -7.57
C GLU A 80 -9.95 -6.34 -9.03
N LYS A 81 -9.45 -7.29 -9.84
CA LYS A 81 -9.84 -7.42 -11.24
C LYS A 81 -11.04 -8.35 -11.38
N HIS A 82 -12.22 -7.78 -11.57
CA HIS A 82 -13.41 -8.54 -11.97
C HIS A 82 -13.50 -8.60 -13.50
N ARG A 83 -14.44 -9.38 -14.04
CA ARG A 83 -14.62 -9.50 -15.50
C ARG A 83 -15.02 -8.16 -16.13
N GLU A 84 -16.02 -7.51 -15.53
CA GLU A 84 -16.69 -6.32 -16.09
C GLU A 84 -16.15 -4.98 -15.53
N TYR A 85 -15.54 -4.99 -14.33
CA TYR A 85 -15.11 -3.77 -13.64
C TYR A 85 -13.79 -3.96 -12.89
N TYR A 86 -13.14 -2.84 -12.58
CA TYR A 86 -12.09 -2.75 -11.57
C TYR A 86 -12.71 -2.33 -10.24
N ARG A 87 -12.23 -2.91 -9.14
CA ARG A 87 -12.64 -2.53 -7.80
C ARG A 87 -11.41 -2.26 -6.94
N PHE A 88 -11.43 -1.19 -6.18
CA PHE A 88 -10.38 -0.87 -5.23
C PHE A 88 -10.95 -0.09 -4.06
N ARG A 89 -10.26 -0.14 -2.91
CA ARG A 89 -10.56 0.70 -1.76
C ARG A 89 -9.63 1.91 -1.78
N TYR A 90 -10.15 3.10 -1.48
CA TYR A 90 -9.39 4.33 -1.32
C TYR A 90 -10.09 5.28 -0.35
N GLN A 91 -9.35 5.86 0.59
CA GLN A 91 -9.84 6.77 1.65
C GLN A 91 -11.09 6.23 2.36
N ASP A 92 -11.05 4.96 2.76
CA ASP A 92 -12.17 4.26 3.41
C ASP A 92 -13.45 4.13 2.57
N LYS A 93 -13.37 4.41 1.26
CA LYS A 93 -14.44 4.22 0.29
C LYS A 93 -14.07 3.10 -0.68
N VAL A 94 -15.09 2.41 -1.18
CA VAL A 94 -14.93 1.40 -2.24
C VAL A 94 -15.32 2.04 -3.56
N TYR A 95 -14.41 1.97 -4.52
CA TYR A 95 -14.61 2.43 -5.88
C TYR A 95 -14.78 1.23 -6.80
N THR A 96 -15.76 1.32 -7.68
CA THR A 96 -16.03 0.36 -8.74
C THR A 96 -16.07 1.11 -10.05
N ILE A 97 -15.17 0.77 -10.96
CA ILE A 97 -15.06 1.44 -12.26
C ILE A 97 -15.28 0.40 -13.36
N PRO A 98 -16.33 0.54 -14.19
CA PRO A 98 -16.54 -0.33 -15.35
C PRO A 98 -15.34 -0.28 -16.29
N LYS A 99 -14.89 -1.42 -16.79
CA LYS A 99 -13.72 -1.46 -17.69
C LYS A 99 -13.97 -0.74 -19.00
N GLU A 100 -15.22 -0.73 -19.46
CA GLU A 100 -15.63 -0.04 -20.68
C GLU A 100 -15.53 1.49 -20.57
N GLU A 101 -15.59 2.01 -19.34
CA GLU A 101 -15.41 3.43 -19.05
C GLU A 101 -13.95 3.83 -18.92
N VAL A 102 -13.06 2.90 -18.56
CA VAL A 102 -11.62 3.19 -18.42
C VAL A 102 -11.02 3.34 -19.81
N GLU A 103 -10.63 4.56 -20.15
CA GLU A 103 -9.90 4.84 -21.38
C GLU A 103 -8.43 4.49 -21.21
N THR A 104 -7.79 5.07 -20.19
CA THR A 104 -6.36 4.85 -19.89
C THR A 104 -6.12 4.97 -18.39
N ILE A 105 -5.22 4.13 -17.86
CA ILE A 105 -4.69 4.25 -16.50
C ILE A 105 -3.25 4.72 -16.63
N GLU A 106 -2.98 5.96 -16.25
CA GLU A 106 -1.67 6.60 -16.38
C GLU A 106 -1.02 6.77 -15.01
N PHE A 107 0.23 6.35 -14.91
CA PHE A 107 1.08 6.71 -13.80
C PHE A 107 1.72 8.06 -14.10
N THR A 108 1.24 9.12 -13.45
CA THR A 108 1.58 10.50 -13.81
C THR A 108 2.86 11.00 -13.15
N GLY A 109 3.30 10.37 -12.06
CA GLY A 109 4.60 10.68 -11.48
C GLY A 109 4.87 10.10 -10.10
N SER A 110 6.17 10.04 -9.77
CA SER A 110 6.67 9.76 -8.43
C SER A 110 7.52 10.93 -7.96
N TRP A 111 7.24 11.44 -6.76
CA TRP A 111 8.01 12.51 -6.14
C TRP A 111 8.65 11.99 -4.86
N ASN A 112 9.94 12.29 -4.68
CA ASN A 112 10.58 12.18 -3.37
C ASN A 112 10.15 13.41 -2.56
N ILE A 113 9.36 13.17 -1.52
CA ILE A 113 8.84 14.18 -0.60
C ILE A 113 9.62 14.15 0.74
N GLY A 114 10.84 13.59 0.73
CA GLY A 114 11.66 13.21 1.88
C GLY A 114 11.66 14.12 3.12
N TRP A 115 11.72 13.42 4.27
CA TRP A 115 11.94 13.80 5.68
C TRP A 115 11.37 15.14 6.20
N TRP A 116 10.34 15.01 7.05
CA TRP A 116 10.15 15.85 8.23
C TRP A 116 11.14 15.45 9.33
#